data_AF-E1X1H0-F1
#
_entry.id   AF-E1X1H0-F1
#
_cell.length_a   1.000
_cell.length_b   1.000
_cell.length_c   1.000
_cell.angle_alpha   90.00
_cell.angle_beta   90.00
_cell.angle_gamma   90.00
#
_symmetry.space_group_name_H-M   'P 1'
#
loop_
_entity.id
_entity.type
_entity.pdbx_description
1 polymer ?
#
loop_
_entity_poly.entity_id
_entity_poly.type
_entity_poly.pdbx_seq_one_letter_code
_entity_poly.pdbx_strand_id
1 'polypeptide(L)'
;MFKNLSFILLVLLFSCTHTSNSTRKIASEGDLRDCRDVVQGFIRGNPIKSGPILTGANSMGMKIPDFENFRSSMLNKRPSIENFTKKYKEQNQNRLPSNLEVINFYEQASADLVAHIRSAKGINERLDLYLELSAAEIELSPSKLEKIREFKTLAEFRDDLAKEYDPRNSDSKQFLEALGWTNYKGHLGELDVLLRLENLQAQGVYLTERELLDPLAQEVNTILSNAFTTKMALVNENNVATYIEKYPNIFKNVEGLTPEQAIAKAKNFLETKEFDLVIKKNNKFSFVEVKNYKEPISTREARVGAGHKKTILDQQLETLEIIQFLGLEDSFYPTVAFLRGVTPEAREVFESRGVSVLAEVIDPRR
;
A
#
# COMPACT_ATOMS: atom_id res chain seq x y z
N MET A 1 -19.03 48.63 67.09
CA MET A 1 -20.41 48.32 66.64
C MET A 1 -20.47 46.85 66.28
N PHE A 2 -21.29 46.08 67.02
CA PHE A 2 -22.16 44.95 66.61
C PHE A 2 -21.73 44.15 65.34
N LYS A 3 -21.56 42.82 65.29
CA LYS A 3 -22.18 41.64 65.94
C LYS A 3 -21.18 40.45 65.81
N ASN A 4 -20.98 39.56 66.78
CA ASN A 4 -21.76 38.34 67.08
C ASN A 4 -22.10 37.53 65.80
N LEU A 5 -21.91 36.21 65.67
CA LEU A 5 -22.14 35.15 66.65
C LEU A 5 -21.58 33.80 66.12
N SER A 6 -21.23 32.94 67.06
CA SER A 6 -20.74 31.55 66.98
C SER A 6 -21.66 30.53 66.30
N PHE A 7 -21.10 29.38 65.89
CA PHE A 7 -21.41 27.98 66.33
C PHE A 7 -20.78 27.00 65.32
N ILE A 8 -19.61 26.35 65.55
CA ILE A 8 -19.32 25.16 66.38
C ILE A 8 -20.32 24.00 66.25
N LEU A 9 -19.92 22.95 65.54
CA LEU A 9 -19.92 21.53 65.96
C LEU A 9 -19.14 20.74 64.88
N LEU A 10 -17.90 20.27 65.08
CA LEU A 10 -17.46 19.13 65.92
C LEU A 10 -18.25 17.85 65.55
N VAL A 11 -17.62 16.83 64.97
CA VAL A 11 -17.15 15.59 65.65
C VAL A 11 -16.86 14.59 64.52
N LEU A 12 -15.88 13.68 64.48
CA LEU A 12 -14.70 13.30 65.27
C LEU A 12 -14.04 12.13 64.51
N LEU A 13 -12.70 12.02 64.58
CA LEU A 13 -11.90 10.78 64.68
C LEU A 13 -11.89 9.80 63.46
N PHE A 14 -10.80 9.14 63.03
CA PHE A 14 -9.56 8.70 63.68
C PHE A 14 -8.41 8.69 62.64
N SER A 15 -7.21 9.03 63.08
CA SER A 15 -5.93 8.67 62.45
C SER A 15 -5.67 7.16 62.56
N CYS A 16 -5.04 6.55 61.55
CA CYS A 16 -3.75 5.86 61.67
C CYS A 16 -3.42 5.06 60.39
N THR A 17 -2.14 5.12 60.06
CA THR A 17 -1.39 4.36 59.05
C THR A 17 -1.64 2.86 59.09
N HIS A 18 -1.85 2.23 57.93
CA HIS A 18 -1.16 0.98 57.57
C HIS A 18 -1.26 0.68 56.06
N THR A 19 -0.09 0.39 55.49
CA THR A 19 0.16 -0.39 54.28
C THR A 19 -0.90 -1.45 53.99
N SER A 20 -1.59 -1.34 52.86
CA SER A 20 -2.12 -2.52 52.16
C SER A 20 -2.19 -2.25 50.66
N ASN A 21 -1.70 -3.24 49.92
CA ASN A 21 -1.66 -3.32 48.46
C ASN A 21 -2.95 -2.80 47.81
N SER A 22 -2.87 -1.69 47.08
CA SER A 22 -3.80 -1.48 45.97
C SER A 22 -3.30 -2.35 44.82
N THR A 23 -3.73 -3.60 44.81
CA THR A 23 -3.74 -4.39 43.59
C THR A 23 -4.47 -3.57 42.54
N ARG A 24 -3.76 -3.16 41.48
CA ARG A 24 -4.42 -2.84 40.21
C ARG A 24 -5.29 -4.05 39.89
N LYS A 25 -6.60 -3.91 40.05
CA LYS A 25 -7.52 -4.89 39.49
C LYS A 25 -7.24 -4.95 38.00
N ILE A 26 -6.89 -6.14 37.55
CA ILE A 26 -6.82 -6.50 36.14
C ILE A 26 -8.23 -6.25 35.58
N ALA A 27 -8.39 -5.18 34.80
CA ALA A 27 -9.57 -5.00 33.96
C ALA A 27 -9.39 -5.92 32.75
N SER A 28 -9.61 -7.21 32.95
CA SER A 28 -9.69 -8.22 31.89
C SER A 28 -10.39 -9.42 32.51
N GLU A 29 -11.70 -9.33 32.63
CA GLU A 29 -12.59 -10.48 32.75
C GLU A 29 -13.99 -9.97 32.43
N GLY A 30 -14.37 -10.01 31.16
CA GLY A 30 -15.80 -9.91 30.80
C GLY A 30 -16.21 -9.07 29.59
N ASP A 31 -15.34 -8.65 28.67
CA ASP A 31 -15.84 -7.97 27.47
C ASP A 31 -15.18 -8.39 26.16
N LEU A 32 -15.69 -9.47 25.57
CA LEU A 32 -15.48 -9.82 24.17
C LEU A 32 -16.12 -8.79 23.20
N ARG A 33 -16.73 -7.70 23.71
CA ARG A 33 -17.28 -6.60 22.89
C ARG A 33 -16.25 -5.49 22.61
N ASP A 34 -15.13 -5.44 23.33
CA ASP A 34 -14.23 -4.29 23.26
C ASP A 34 -13.42 -4.23 21.95
N CYS A 35 -12.95 -5.34 21.40
CA CYS A 35 -12.21 -5.29 20.12
C CYS A 35 -13.09 -4.90 18.92
N ARG A 36 -14.38 -5.28 18.93
CA ARG A 36 -15.32 -4.92 17.85
C ARG A 36 -15.82 -3.50 18.01
N ASP A 37 -16.02 -3.02 19.23
CA ASP A 37 -16.48 -1.66 19.53
C ASP A 37 -15.36 -0.62 19.45
N VAL A 38 -14.09 -0.98 19.69
CA VAL A 38 -12.92 -0.14 19.41
C VAL A 38 -12.72 0.03 17.89
N VAL A 39 -12.87 -1.05 17.12
CA VAL A 39 -12.81 -1.00 15.65
C VAL A 39 -14.03 -0.26 15.07
N GLN A 40 -15.25 -0.50 15.58
CA GLN A 40 -16.45 0.22 15.13
C GLN A 40 -16.50 1.68 15.59
N GLY A 41 -15.97 1.99 16.77
CA GLY A 41 -15.82 3.37 17.26
C GLY A 41 -14.87 4.19 16.36
N PHE A 42 -13.82 3.54 15.83
CA PHE A 42 -12.91 4.15 14.87
C PHE A 42 -13.50 4.28 13.45
N ILE A 43 -14.29 3.29 13.00
CA ILE A 43 -15.03 3.36 11.72
C ILE A 43 -16.08 4.48 11.74
N ARG A 44 -16.81 4.64 12.85
CA ARG A 44 -17.85 5.68 13.02
C ARG A 44 -17.31 7.09 13.24
N GLY A 45 -16.07 7.25 13.73
CA GLY A 45 -15.41 8.54 13.95
C GLY A 45 -14.70 9.14 12.73
N ASN A 46 -14.69 8.43 11.59
CA ASN A 46 -14.08 8.91 10.35
C ASN A 46 -15.13 9.58 9.47
N PRO A 47 -15.03 10.89 9.15
CA PRO A 47 -15.61 11.37 7.91
C PRO A 47 -14.79 10.76 6.78
N ILE A 48 -15.23 9.61 6.29
CA ILE A 48 -14.76 9.12 5.00
C ILE A 48 -15.48 9.98 3.98
N LYS A 49 -14.83 11.05 3.52
CA LYS A 49 -15.28 11.74 2.31
C LYS A 49 -15.08 10.77 1.15
N SER A 50 -16.14 10.03 0.88
CA SER A 50 -16.41 9.29 -0.32
C SER A 50 -16.35 10.24 -1.53
N GLY A 51 -15.65 9.79 -2.56
CA GLY A 51 -15.39 10.54 -3.79
C GLY A 51 -14.11 10.02 -4.44
N PRO A 52 -13.78 10.40 -5.69
CA PRO A 52 -12.45 10.13 -6.24
C PRO A 52 -11.40 10.54 -5.21
N ILE A 53 -10.21 9.93 -5.19
CA ILE A 53 -9.13 10.29 -4.25
C ILE A 53 -8.85 11.78 -4.39
N LEU A 54 -9.54 12.67 -3.68
CA LEU A 54 -9.50 14.09 -4.00
C LEU A 54 -8.09 14.56 -3.70
N THR A 55 -7.59 15.45 -4.55
CA THR A 55 -6.30 16.07 -4.32
C THR A 55 -6.40 16.87 -3.03
N GLY A 56 -5.71 16.38 -2.01
CA GLY A 56 -5.66 16.98 -0.70
C GLY A 56 -5.08 18.39 -0.73
N ALA A 57 -5.61 19.30 0.09
CA ALA A 57 -5.13 20.68 0.13
C ALA A 57 -3.63 20.78 0.47
N ASN A 58 -3.14 19.85 1.28
CA ASN A 58 -1.74 19.74 1.69
C ASN A 58 -1.00 18.58 1.01
N SER A 59 -1.50 18.07 -0.13
CA SER A 59 -0.86 16.98 -0.85
C SER A 59 0.41 17.43 -1.58
N MET A 60 1.24 16.47 -2.01
CA MET A 60 2.42 16.77 -2.83
C MET A 60 2.03 17.33 -4.21
N GLY A 61 0.92 16.87 -4.77
CA GLY A 61 0.37 17.34 -6.05
C GLY A 61 0.00 18.81 -6.03
N MET A 62 -0.50 19.36 -4.92
CA MET A 62 -0.80 20.80 -4.81
C MET A 62 0.42 21.71 -4.93
N LYS A 63 1.64 21.17 -4.81
CA LYS A 63 2.88 21.91 -5.04
C LYS A 63 3.23 22.02 -6.53
N ILE A 64 2.65 21.16 -7.38
CA ILE A 64 2.91 21.14 -8.82
C ILE A 64 1.99 22.18 -9.49
N PRO A 65 2.53 23.17 -10.22
CA PRO A 65 1.72 24.10 -11.01
C PRO A 65 0.84 23.34 -12.00
N ASP A 66 -0.44 23.71 -12.06
CA ASP A 66 -1.41 23.08 -12.96
C ASP A 66 -1.45 21.54 -12.84
N PHE A 67 -1.48 21.08 -11.59
CA PHE A 67 -1.36 19.66 -11.23
C PHE A 67 -2.31 18.74 -12.00
N GLU A 68 -3.57 19.12 -12.21
CA GLU A 68 -4.53 18.26 -12.90
C GLU A 68 -4.17 18.05 -14.38
N ASN A 69 -3.58 19.05 -15.04
CA ASN A 69 -3.06 18.89 -16.40
C ASN A 69 -1.78 18.05 -16.42
N PHE A 70 -0.86 18.28 -15.48
CA PHE A 70 0.33 17.43 -15.30
C PHE A 70 -0.06 15.96 -15.11
N ARG A 71 -0.98 15.69 -14.18
CA ARG A 71 -1.50 14.37 -13.83
C ARG A 71 -2.18 13.72 -15.02
N SER A 72 -3.07 14.43 -15.70
CA SER A 72 -3.79 13.92 -16.88
C SER A 72 -2.82 13.57 -18.01
N SER A 73 -1.83 14.43 -18.27
CA SER A 73 -0.76 14.16 -19.25
C SER A 73 0.05 12.92 -18.88
N MET A 74 0.47 12.79 -17.61
CA MET A 74 1.20 11.62 -17.11
C MET A 74 0.44 10.31 -17.34
N LEU A 75 -0.85 10.27 -16.99
CA LEU A 75 -1.69 9.09 -17.17
C LEU A 75 -1.95 8.77 -18.65
N ASN A 76 -2.06 9.79 -19.50
CA ASN A 76 -2.23 9.63 -20.95
C ASN A 76 -0.95 9.18 -21.66
N LYS A 77 0.23 9.58 -21.15
CA LYS A 77 1.55 9.14 -21.62
C LYS A 77 1.88 7.70 -21.24
N ARG A 78 1.07 7.04 -20.40
CA ARG A 78 1.27 5.63 -20.00
C ARG A 78 1.48 4.73 -21.22
N PRO A 79 2.64 4.06 -21.36
CA PRO A 79 2.88 3.13 -22.43
C PRO A 79 1.84 2.00 -22.45
N SER A 80 1.30 1.71 -23.64
CA SER A 80 0.33 0.65 -23.85
C SER A 80 0.53 0.05 -25.24
N ILE A 81 1.00 -1.19 -25.27
CA ILE A 81 1.23 -1.93 -26.51
C ILE A 81 -0.07 -2.15 -27.28
N GLU A 82 -1.16 -2.51 -26.60
CA GLU A 82 -2.46 -2.67 -27.25
C GLU A 82 -2.90 -1.38 -27.97
N ASN A 83 -2.76 -0.22 -27.32
CA ASN A 83 -3.09 1.06 -27.94
C ASN A 83 -2.11 1.44 -29.04
N PHE A 84 -0.81 1.17 -28.86
CA PHE A 84 0.21 1.39 -29.88
C PHE A 84 -0.09 0.57 -31.13
N THR A 85 -0.25 -0.75 -31.00
CA THR A 85 -0.58 -1.65 -32.13
C THR A 85 -1.86 -1.22 -32.82
N LYS A 86 -2.91 -0.85 -32.07
CA LYS A 86 -4.16 -0.34 -32.64
C LYS A 86 -3.93 0.90 -33.50
N LYS A 87 -3.29 1.94 -32.94
CA LYS A 87 -2.99 3.19 -33.66
C LYS A 87 -2.06 2.94 -34.86
N TYR A 88 -1.09 2.05 -34.70
CA TYR A 88 -0.16 1.66 -35.75
C TYR A 88 -0.91 1.09 -36.96
N LYS A 89 -1.84 0.15 -36.74
CA LYS A 89 -2.69 -0.42 -37.81
C LYS A 89 -3.53 0.64 -38.51
N GLU A 90 -4.15 1.54 -37.75
CA GLU A 90 -4.97 2.63 -38.29
C GLU A 90 -4.14 3.56 -39.19
N GLN A 91 -2.87 3.79 -38.85
CA GLN A 91 -1.97 4.67 -39.59
C GLN A 91 -1.22 3.98 -40.74
N ASN A 92 -1.08 2.64 -40.72
CA ASN A 92 -0.25 1.87 -41.65
C ASN A 92 -1.06 0.82 -42.41
N GLN A 93 -2.21 1.21 -42.98
CA GLN A 93 -3.00 0.37 -43.89
C GLN A 93 -3.33 -1.03 -43.33
N ASN A 94 -3.69 -1.11 -42.05
CA ASN A 94 -3.97 -2.34 -41.30
C ASN A 94 -2.78 -3.28 -41.04
N ARG A 95 -1.55 -2.89 -41.37
CA ARG A 95 -0.32 -3.64 -41.04
C ARG A 95 -0.08 -3.69 -39.53
N LEU A 96 0.36 -4.84 -39.03
CA LEU A 96 0.83 -4.97 -37.65
C LEU A 96 2.26 -4.40 -37.51
N PRO A 97 2.60 -3.78 -36.37
CA PRO A 97 3.98 -3.36 -36.12
C PRO A 97 4.88 -4.59 -36.04
N SER A 98 6.14 -4.46 -36.42
CA SER A 98 7.15 -5.49 -36.16
C SER A 98 7.61 -5.46 -34.70
N ASN A 99 8.24 -6.54 -34.24
CA ASN A 99 8.89 -6.60 -32.94
C ASN A 99 9.89 -5.44 -32.72
N LEU A 100 10.64 -5.05 -33.76
CA LEU A 100 11.53 -3.88 -33.70
C LEU A 100 10.77 -2.57 -33.45
N GLU A 101 9.63 -2.37 -34.10
CA GLU A 101 8.81 -1.17 -33.93
C GLU A 101 8.19 -1.11 -32.53
N VAL A 102 7.81 -2.26 -31.97
CA VAL A 102 7.35 -2.36 -30.59
C VAL A 102 8.47 -2.01 -29.60
N ILE A 103 9.70 -2.51 -29.80
CA ILE A 103 10.84 -2.16 -28.94
C ILE A 103 11.12 -0.65 -29.00
N ASN A 104 11.17 -0.07 -30.21
CA ASN A 104 11.42 1.36 -30.36
C ASN A 104 10.35 2.20 -29.65
N PHE A 105 9.08 1.79 -29.76
CA PHE A 105 7.99 2.40 -29.00
C PHE A 105 8.21 2.28 -27.49
N TYR A 106 8.61 1.11 -27.00
CA TYR A 106 8.83 0.86 -25.57
C TYR A 106 9.88 1.81 -24.98
N GLU A 107 11.05 1.93 -25.61
CA GLU A 107 12.12 2.81 -25.15
C GLU A 107 11.68 4.28 -25.17
N GLN A 108 11.12 4.74 -26.29
CA GLN A 108 10.75 6.13 -26.46
C GLN A 108 9.62 6.52 -25.49
N ALA A 109 8.60 5.67 -25.35
CA ALA A 109 7.46 5.95 -24.47
C ALA A 109 7.88 5.89 -22.98
N SER A 110 8.84 5.03 -22.63
CA SER A 110 9.44 5.02 -21.27
C SER A 110 10.15 6.34 -20.98
N ALA A 111 11.05 6.76 -21.88
CA ALA A 111 11.83 7.97 -21.72
C ALA A 111 10.94 9.22 -21.66
N ASP A 112 9.93 9.31 -22.52
CA ASP A 112 8.96 10.42 -22.53
C ASP A 112 8.15 10.50 -21.22
N LEU A 113 7.69 9.35 -20.70
CA LEU A 113 6.96 9.31 -19.44
C LEU A 113 7.85 9.71 -18.25
N VAL A 114 9.08 9.19 -18.19
CA VAL A 114 10.06 9.52 -17.16
C VAL A 114 10.41 11.01 -17.18
N ALA A 115 10.67 11.57 -18.36
CA ALA A 115 10.92 13.00 -18.53
C ALA A 115 9.71 13.84 -18.08
N HIS A 116 8.49 13.41 -18.41
CA HIS A 116 7.27 14.05 -17.93
C HIS A 116 7.19 14.05 -16.41
N ILE A 117 7.41 12.93 -15.73
CA ILE A 117 7.39 12.85 -14.26
C ILE A 117 8.45 13.79 -13.65
N ARG A 118 9.68 13.74 -14.16
CA ARG A 118 10.79 14.57 -13.67
C ARG A 118 10.61 16.07 -13.97
N SER A 119 9.73 16.44 -14.92
CA SER A 119 9.46 17.85 -15.24
C SER A 119 8.79 18.64 -14.11
N ALA A 120 8.16 17.95 -13.16
CA ALA A 120 7.55 18.58 -11.98
C ALA A 120 8.52 18.76 -10.79
N LYS A 121 9.80 18.41 -10.96
CA LYS A 121 10.84 18.61 -9.94
C LYS A 121 11.30 20.07 -9.87
N GLY A 122 12.04 20.41 -8.82
CA GLY A 122 12.67 21.73 -8.62
C GLY A 122 11.84 22.69 -7.76
N ILE A 123 10.75 22.20 -7.17
CA ILE A 123 9.82 23.02 -6.38
C ILE A 123 9.94 22.72 -4.89
N ASN A 124 10.12 21.44 -4.54
CA ASN A 124 10.18 21.01 -3.14
C ASN A 124 11.00 19.73 -3.04
N GLU A 125 12.02 19.72 -2.19
CA GLU A 125 12.96 18.59 -2.08
C GLU A 125 12.28 17.23 -1.84
N ARG A 126 11.25 17.19 -0.99
CA ARG A 126 10.53 15.95 -0.69
C ARG A 126 9.64 15.50 -1.85
N LEU A 127 9.00 16.44 -2.56
CA LEU A 127 8.31 16.12 -3.82
C LEU A 127 9.31 15.60 -4.85
N ASP A 128 10.46 16.26 -5.00
CA ASP A 128 11.50 15.89 -5.96
C ASP A 128 12.02 14.49 -5.70
N LEU A 129 12.19 14.11 -4.43
CA LEU A 129 12.52 12.75 -4.01
C LEU A 129 11.47 11.74 -4.48
N TYR A 130 10.17 11.97 -4.19
CA TYR A 130 9.12 11.03 -4.59
C TYR A 130 8.94 10.93 -6.12
N LEU A 131 9.08 12.05 -6.84
CA LEU A 131 9.06 12.05 -8.29
C LEU A 131 10.26 11.26 -8.85
N GLU A 132 11.44 11.38 -8.25
CA GLU A 132 12.62 10.63 -8.68
C GLU A 132 12.50 9.14 -8.38
N LEU A 133 12.08 8.76 -7.17
CA LEU A 133 11.84 7.36 -6.82
C LEU A 133 10.81 6.72 -7.77
N SER A 134 9.71 7.42 -8.04
CA SER A 134 8.66 6.92 -8.95
C SER A 134 9.12 6.87 -10.41
N ALA A 135 9.97 7.81 -10.83
CA ALA A 135 10.56 7.81 -12.17
C ALA A 135 11.56 6.66 -12.34
N ALA A 136 12.38 6.36 -11.33
CA ALA A 136 13.36 5.27 -11.36
C ALA A 136 12.71 3.88 -11.49
N GLU A 137 11.54 3.66 -10.88
CA GLU A 137 10.75 2.43 -11.04
C GLU A 137 10.21 2.23 -12.47
N ILE A 138 10.04 3.33 -13.20
CA ILE A 138 9.51 3.34 -14.57
C ILE A 138 10.64 3.27 -15.60
N GLU A 139 11.77 3.90 -15.27
CA GLU A 139 12.95 3.99 -16.12
C GLU A 139 13.53 2.61 -16.46
N LEU A 140 13.97 2.45 -17.70
CA LEU A 140 14.62 1.23 -18.12
C LEU A 140 16.01 1.17 -17.49
N SER A 141 16.22 0.22 -16.57
CA SER A 141 17.52 0.02 -15.93
C SER A 141 18.63 -0.22 -16.96
N PRO A 142 19.90 0.07 -16.63
CA PRO A 142 21.03 -0.19 -17.52
C PRO A 142 21.07 -1.62 -18.07
N SER A 143 20.72 -2.60 -17.23
CA SER A 143 20.62 -4.01 -17.64
C SER A 143 19.52 -4.28 -18.67
N LYS A 144 18.35 -3.61 -18.57
CA LYS A 144 17.28 -3.72 -19.56
C LYS A 144 17.66 -3.05 -20.87
N LEU A 145 18.29 -1.87 -20.81
CA LEU A 145 18.79 -1.17 -21.99
C LEU A 145 19.86 -1.99 -22.72
N GLU A 146 20.75 -2.63 -21.97
CA GLU A 146 21.74 -3.53 -22.53
C GLU A 146 21.09 -4.70 -23.27
N LYS A 147 20.12 -5.36 -22.62
CA LYS A 147 19.35 -6.45 -23.24
C LYS A 147 18.66 -5.98 -24.53
N ILE A 148 18.01 -4.82 -24.52
CA ILE A 148 17.38 -4.25 -25.71
C ILE A 148 18.42 -4.00 -26.82
N ARG A 149 19.59 -3.47 -26.46
CA ARG A 149 20.69 -3.23 -27.41
C ARG A 149 21.20 -4.54 -28.02
N GLU A 150 21.41 -5.58 -27.23
CA GLU A 150 21.78 -6.92 -27.72
C GLU A 150 20.73 -7.45 -28.69
N PHE A 151 19.46 -7.40 -28.31
CA PHE A 151 18.34 -7.83 -29.16
C PHE A 151 18.32 -7.12 -30.52
N LYS A 152 18.63 -5.83 -30.56
CA LYS A 152 18.65 -5.05 -31.80
C LYS A 152 19.88 -5.28 -32.69
N THR A 153 20.98 -5.73 -32.12
CA THR A 153 22.30 -5.71 -32.80
C THR A 153 22.82 -7.10 -33.15
N LEU A 154 22.47 -8.14 -32.39
CA LEU A 154 22.92 -9.50 -32.64
C LEU A 154 22.19 -10.11 -33.84
N ALA A 155 22.98 -10.72 -34.74
CA ALA A 155 22.47 -11.26 -36.01
C ALA A 155 21.41 -12.36 -35.83
N GLU A 156 21.49 -13.13 -34.73
CA GLU A 156 20.57 -14.23 -34.41
C GLU A 156 19.12 -13.77 -34.16
N PHE A 157 18.91 -12.52 -33.73
CA PHE A 157 17.56 -11.96 -33.48
C PHE A 157 16.97 -11.21 -34.68
N ARG A 158 17.69 -11.13 -35.80
CA ARG A 158 17.27 -10.33 -36.96
C ARG A 158 15.91 -10.77 -37.51
N ASP A 159 15.71 -12.07 -37.64
CA ASP A 159 14.46 -12.64 -38.13
C ASP A 159 13.32 -12.41 -37.13
N ASP A 160 13.62 -12.51 -35.82
CA ASP A 160 12.65 -12.24 -34.76
C ASP A 160 12.21 -10.78 -34.74
N LEU A 161 13.12 -9.83 -34.97
CA LEU A 161 12.80 -8.40 -35.04
C LEU A 161 11.87 -8.03 -36.20
N ALA A 162 11.93 -8.78 -37.30
CA ALA A 162 11.11 -8.55 -38.49
C ALA A 162 9.71 -9.15 -38.37
N LYS A 163 9.49 -10.09 -37.44
CA LYS A 163 8.16 -10.70 -37.21
C LYS A 163 7.14 -9.64 -36.80
N GLU A 164 5.92 -9.82 -37.30
CA GLU A 164 4.78 -9.02 -36.88
C GLU A 164 4.42 -9.30 -35.41
N TYR A 165 4.12 -8.24 -34.69
CA TYR A 165 3.68 -8.29 -33.31
C TYR A 165 2.15 -8.20 -33.25
N ASP A 166 1.52 -9.24 -32.69
CA ASP A 166 0.09 -9.22 -32.33
C ASP A 166 -0.06 -9.38 -30.81
N PRO A 167 -0.61 -8.39 -30.08
CA PRO A 167 -0.85 -8.49 -28.63
C PRO A 167 -1.85 -9.60 -28.26
N ARG A 168 -2.51 -10.25 -29.22
CA ARG A 168 -3.37 -11.41 -28.99
C ARG A 168 -2.62 -12.73 -29.10
N ASN A 169 -1.44 -12.74 -29.70
CA ASN A 169 -0.59 -13.92 -29.84
C ASN A 169 0.26 -14.14 -28.57
N SER A 170 0.35 -15.39 -28.11
CA SER A 170 1.19 -15.78 -26.96
C SER A 170 2.67 -15.50 -27.19
N ASP A 171 3.17 -15.75 -28.39
CA ASP A 171 4.61 -15.68 -28.68
C ASP A 171 5.09 -14.22 -28.67
N SER A 172 4.26 -13.32 -29.21
CA SER A 172 4.46 -11.87 -29.11
C SER A 172 4.46 -11.39 -27.66
N LYS A 173 3.59 -11.92 -26.79
CA LYS A 173 3.60 -11.56 -25.36
C LYS A 173 4.87 -12.04 -24.67
N GLN A 174 5.27 -13.29 -24.89
CA GLN A 174 6.47 -13.87 -24.31
C GLN A 174 7.73 -13.08 -24.71
N PHE A 175 7.80 -12.58 -25.95
CA PHE A 175 8.87 -11.70 -26.40
C PHE A 175 9.01 -10.44 -25.54
N LEU A 176 7.90 -9.73 -25.27
CA LEU A 176 7.93 -8.54 -24.41
C LEU A 176 8.18 -8.86 -22.94
N GLU A 177 7.62 -9.96 -22.44
CA GLU A 177 7.87 -10.44 -21.09
C GLU A 177 9.35 -10.76 -20.88
N ALA A 178 9.98 -11.39 -21.87
CA ALA A 178 11.41 -11.66 -21.86
C ALA A 178 12.25 -10.36 -21.79
N LEU A 179 11.79 -9.27 -22.40
CA LEU A 179 12.45 -7.96 -22.31
C LEU A 179 12.20 -7.23 -20.97
N GLY A 180 11.40 -7.81 -20.08
CA GLY A 180 11.12 -7.24 -18.75
C GLY A 180 10.23 -6.00 -18.82
N TRP A 181 9.15 -6.08 -19.61
CA TRP A 181 8.15 -5.02 -19.75
C TRP A 181 7.72 -4.45 -18.39
N THR A 182 7.94 -3.15 -18.20
CA THR A 182 7.65 -2.46 -16.94
C THR A 182 6.15 -2.41 -16.63
N ASN A 183 5.78 -2.58 -15.36
CA ASN A 183 4.39 -2.50 -14.90
C ASN A 183 3.92 -1.05 -14.73
N TYR A 184 3.83 -0.29 -15.82
CA TYR A 184 3.44 1.13 -15.78
C TYR A 184 2.09 1.38 -15.09
N LYS A 185 1.15 0.43 -15.20
CA LYS A 185 -0.18 0.58 -14.60
C LYS A 185 -0.12 0.60 -13.07
N GLY A 186 0.77 -0.19 -12.48
CA GLY A 186 1.04 -0.23 -11.04
C GLY A 186 1.71 1.06 -10.59
N HIS A 187 2.93 1.32 -11.09
CA HIS A 187 3.75 2.46 -10.66
C HIS A 187 3.06 3.82 -10.86
N LEU A 188 2.40 4.05 -12.01
CA LEU A 188 1.65 5.30 -12.21
C LEU A 188 0.40 5.40 -11.35
N GLY A 189 -0.20 4.25 -10.99
CA GLY A 189 -1.32 4.23 -10.07
C GLY A 189 -0.88 4.68 -8.68
N GLU A 190 0.24 4.14 -8.20
CA GLU A 190 0.83 4.51 -6.92
C GLU A 190 1.23 5.99 -6.90
N LEU A 191 1.96 6.47 -7.92
CA LEU A 191 2.34 7.87 -8.04
C LEU A 191 1.10 8.81 -8.07
N ASP A 192 0.03 8.43 -8.79
CA ASP A 192 -1.21 9.20 -8.81
C ASP A 192 -1.82 9.34 -7.41
N VAL A 193 -1.86 8.24 -6.65
CA VAL A 193 -2.36 8.27 -5.27
C VAL A 193 -1.43 9.09 -4.37
N LEU A 194 -0.12 8.83 -4.42
CA LEU A 194 0.91 9.53 -3.64
C LEU A 194 0.78 11.05 -3.77
N LEU A 195 0.66 11.57 -5.00
CA LEU A 195 0.55 13.00 -5.24
C LEU A 195 -0.77 13.60 -4.71
N ARG A 196 -1.81 12.80 -4.51
CA ARG A 196 -3.14 13.28 -4.09
C ARG A 196 -3.39 13.13 -2.59
N LEU A 197 -2.68 12.22 -1.93
CA LEU A 197 -2.83 11.97 -0.49
C LEU A 197 -2.38 13.18 0.36
N GLU A 198 -3.19 13.49 1.37
CA GLU A 198 -2.78 14.40 2.44
C GLU A 198 -1.92 13.69 3.48
N ASN A 199 -1.04 14.45 4.12
CA ASN A 199 -0.22 14.00 5.26
C ASN A 199 0.58 12.72 4.96
N LEU A 200 1.09 12.60 3.74
CA LEU A 200 2.03 11.54 3.36
C LEU A 200 3.26 11.57 4.28
N GLN A 201 3.56 10.44 4.90
CA GLN A 201 4.69 10.22 5.80
C GLN A 201 5.78 9.43 5.11
N ALA A 202 5.43 8.46 4.28
CA ALA A 202 6.42 7.59 3.67
C ALA A 202 5.95 6.97 2.35
N GLN A 203 6.92 6.58 1.52
CA GLN A 203 6.80 5.67 0.40
C GLN A 203 7.79 4.53 0.60
N GLY A 204 7.38 3.28 0.38
CA GLY A 204 8.24 2.10 0.44
C GLY A 204 8.88 1.87 1.81
N VAL A 205 8.08 1.54 2.83
CA VAL A 205 8.61 1.20 4.16
C VAL A 205 8.54 -0.30 4.43
N TYR A 206 9.50 -0.78 5.22
CA TYR A 206 9.71 -2.22 5.45
C TYR A 206 9.55 -2.57 6.93
N LEU A 207 9.44 -3.86 7.23
CA LEU A 207 9.54 -4.37 8.60
C LEU A 207 11.00 -4.57 9.05
N THR A 208 11.94 -4.58 8.11
CA THR A 208 13.37 -4.66 8.39
C THR A 208 13.96 -3.26 8.48
N GLU A 209 15.03 -3.13 9.27
CA GLU A 209 15.80 -1.89 9.34
C GLU A 209 16.44 -1.60 7.98
N ARG A 210 16.13 -0.44 7.41
CA ARG A 210 16.74 0.07 6.18
C ARG A 210 17.05 1.55 6.35
N GLU A 211 18.10 1.98 5.66
CA GLU A 211 18.40 3.40 5.53
C GLU A 211 17.53 3.98 4.40
N LEU A 212 16.63 4.89 4.77
CA LEU A 212 15.71 5.56 3.87
C LEU A 212 16.08 7.04 3.76
N LEU A 213 16.04 7.56 2.53
CA LEU A 213 16.44 8.95 2.25
C LEU A 213 15.49 10.00 2.83
N ASP A 214 14.18 9.70 2.90
CA ASP A 214 13.18 10.60 3.51
C ASP A 214 13.18 10.42 5.04
N PRO A 215 13.48 11.48 5.83
CA PRO A 215 13.46 11.38 7.29
C PRO A 215 12.12 10.92 7.88
N LEU A 216 10.99 11.28 7.24
CA LEU A 216 9.68 10.83 7.71
C LEU A 216 9.43 9.36 7.39
N ALA A 217 9.95 8.87 6.26
CA ALA A 217 9.94 7.44 5.97
C ALA A 217 10.84 6.67 6.93
N GLN A 218 12.02 7.23 7.27
CA GLN A 218 12.93 6.66 8.24
C GLN A 218 12.29 6.53 9.62
N GLU A 219 11.58 7.56 10.11
CA GLU A 219 10.85 7.51 11.39
C GLU A 219 9.86 6.34 11.41
N VAL A 220 9.06 6.21 10.35
CA VAL A 220 8.09 5.11 10.23
C VAL A 220 8.80 3.76 10.18
N ASN A 221 9.85 3.60 9.37
CA ASN A 221 10.58 2.34 9.26
C ASN A 221 11.25 1.95 10.59
N THR A 222 11.78 2.90 11.36
CA THR A 222 12.32 2.66 12.71
C THR A 222 11.25 2.16 13.68
N ILE A 223 10.02 2.70 13.63
CA ILE A 223 8.91 2.18 14.45
C ILE A 223 8.62 0.71 14.09
N LEU A 224 8.54 0.42 12.80
CA LEU A 224 8.23 -0.93 12.30
C LEU A 224 9.33 -1.93 12.59
N SER A 225 10.60 -1.58 12.35
CA SER A 225 11.75 -2.45 12.55
C SER A 225 11.99 -2.77 14.02
N ASN A 226 11.79 -1.78 14.90
CA ASN A 226 11.88 -1.99 16.35
C ASN A 226 10.76 -2.92 16.84
N ALA A 227 9.52 -2.71 16.38
CA ALA A 227 8.39 -3.58 16.74
C ALA A 227 8.61 -5.01 16.21
N PHE A 228 9.08 -5.16 14.98
CA PHE A 228 9.38 -6.45 14.37
C PHE A 228 10.48 -7.20 15.12
N THR A 229 11.61 -6.54 15.39
CA THR A 229 12.73 -7.12 16.14
C THR A 229 12.29 -7.55 17.53
N THR A 230 11.57 -6.68 18.24
CA THR A 230 11.05 -6.97 19.58
C THR A 230 10.11 -8.16 19.56
N LYS A 231 9.17 -8.21 18.60
CA LYS A 231 8.19 -9.28 18.55
C LYS A 231 8.82 -10.62 18.17
N MET A 232 9.70 -10.63 17.17
CA MET A 232 10.36 -11.86 16.73
C MET A 232 11.26 -12.45 17.81
N ALA A 233 11.87 -11.64 18.68
CA ALA A 233 12.64 -12.12 19.82
C ALA A 233 11.79 -12.86 20.87
N LEU A 234 10.47 -12.63 20.91
CA LEU A 234 9.55 -13.32 21.82
C LEU A 234 9.04 -14.65 21.28
N VAL A 235 9.12 -14.89 19.96
CA VAL A 235 8.63 -16.13 19.33
C VAL A 235 9.71 -17.20 19.42
N ASN A 236 9.39 -18.33 20.03
CA ASN A 236 10.30 -19.48 20.19
C ASN A 236 9.54 -20.81 20.14
N GLU A 237 10.27 -21.91 20.18
CA GLU A 237 9.75 -23.29 20.04
C GLU A 237 8.65 -23.61 21.06
N ASN A 238 8.69 -23.01 22.26
CA ASN A 238 7.75 -23.27 23.33
C ASN A 238 6.40 -22.55 23.16
N ASN A 239 6.34 -21.47 22.36
CA ASN A 239 5.14 -20.64 22.23
C ASN A 239 4.65 -20.47 20.78
N VAL A 240 5.39 -20.94 19.78
CA VAL A 240 5.03 -20.76 18.37
C VAL A 240 3.66 -21.34 18.04
N ALA A 241 3.25 -22.45 18.68
CA ALA A 241 1.92 -23.04 18.46
C ALA A 241 0.78 -22.02 18.74
N THR A 242 0.91 -21.23 19.81
CA THR A 242 -0.05 -20.15 20.12
C THR A 242 0.00 -19.03 19.09
N TYR A 243 1.18 -18.71 18.55
CA TYR A 243 1.30 -17.71 17.49
C TYR A 243 0.72 -18.20 16.15
N ILE A 244 0.85 -19.48 15.82
CA ILE A 244 0.26 -20.09 14.63
C ILE A 244 -1.26 -20.01 14.69
N GLU A 245 -1.85 -20.36 15.84
CA GLU A 245 -3.29 -20.27 16.05
C GLU A 245 -3.80 -18.82 15.98
N LYS A 246 -3.08 -17.90 16.63
CA LYS A 246 -3.49 -16.50 16.72
C LYS A 246 -3.26 -15.69 15.43
N TYR A 247 -2.21 -16.02 14.68
CA TYR A 247 -1.78 -15.28 13.48
C TYR A 247 -1.56 -16.23 12.27
N PRO A 248 -2.63 -16.85 11.75
CA PRO A 248 -2.53 -17.85 10.68
C PRO A 248 -2.10 -17.27 9.32
N ASN A 249 -2.32 -15.99 9.02
CA ASN A 249 -1.88 -15.36 7.77
C ASN A 249 -0.36 -15.11 7.76
N ILE A 250 0.24 -14.90 8.93
CA ILE A 250 1.71 -14.83 9.10
C ILE A 250 2.32 -16.22 9.04
N PHE A 251 1.76 -17.17 9.80
CA PHE A 251 2.24 -18.55 9.88
C PHE A 251 1.54 -19.48 8.87
N LYS A 252 1.43 -19.04 7.62
CA LYS A 252 0.74 -19.83 6.57
C LYS A 252 1.57 -21.00 6.06
N ASN A 253 0.89 -22.09 5.72
CA ASN A 253 1.47 -23.29 5.12
C ASN A 253 2.60 -23.88 5.98
N VAL A 254 2.46 -23.87 7.31
CA VAL A 254 3.45 -24.42 8.25
C VAL A 254 3.14 -25.85 8.70
N GLU A 255 2.07 -26.45 8.18
CA GLU A 255 1.71 -27.83 8.48
C GLU A 255 2.85 -28.80 8.14
N GLY A 256 3.19 -29.68 9.09
CA GLY A 256 4.28 -30.65 8.95
C GLY A 256 5.69 -30.07 9.12
N LEU A 257 5.84 -28.76 9.40
CA LEU A 257 7.13 -28.15 9.73
C LEU A 257 7.47 -28.28 11.22
N THR A 258 8.75 -28.31 11.55
CA THR A 258 9.20 -28.17 12.94
C THR A 258 8.93 -26.75 13.46
N PRO A 259 8.87 -26.52 14.78
CA PRO A 259 8.72 -25.18 15.36
C PRO A 259 9.74 -24.16 14.80
N GLU A 260 11.00 -24.55 14.68
CA GLU A 260 12.08 -23.67 14.19
C GLU A 260 11.88 -23.32 12.72
N GLN A 261 11.46 -24.30 11.91
CA GLN A 261 11.14 -24.09 10.49
C GLN A 261 9.92 -23.18 10.32
N ALA A 262 8.90 -23.34 11.15
CA ALA A 262 7.72 -22.48 11.13
C ALA A 262 8.07 -21.03 11.48
N ILE A 263 8.90 -20.82 12.51
CA ILE A 263 9.41 -19.49 12.91
C ILE A 263 10.24 -18.86 11.78
N ALA A 264 11.19 -19.61 11.23
CA ALA A 264 12.04 -19.13 10.14
C ALA A 264 11.22 -18.75 8.90
N LYS A 265 10.21 -19.55 8.55
CA LYS A 265 9.32 -19.26 7.42
C LYS A 265 8.48 -18.00 7.65
N ALA A 266 7.91 -17.83 8.84
CA ALA A 266 7.16 -16.62 9.20
C ALA A 266 8.06 -15.38 9.19
N LYS A 267 9.28 -15.49 9.74
CA LYS A 267 10.29 -14.43 9.71
C LYS A 267 10.61 -14.00 8.28
N ASN A 268 10.98 -14.95 7.42
CA ASN A 268 11.29 -14.66 6.02
C ASN A 268 10.10 -14.00 5.30
N PHE A 269 8.88 -14.48 5.56
CA PHE A 269 7.68 -13.86 5.01
C PHE A 269 7.53 -12.40 5.46
N LEU A 270 7.70 -12.09 6.74
CA LEU A 270 7.62 -10.73 7.28
C LEU A 270 8.75 -9.83 6.75
N GLU A 271 9.96 -10.36 6.60
CA GLU A 271 11.11 -9.60 6.08
C GLU A 271 10.94 -9.19 4.61
N THR A 272 10.14 -9.95 3.84
CA THR A 272 9.78 -9.58 2.46
C THR A 272 8.68 -8.53 2.37
N LYS A 273 8.11 -8.07 3.49
CA LYS A 273 7.02 -7.11 3.47
C LYS A 273 7.48 -5.68 3.26
N GLU A 274 6.78 -5.06 2.33
CA GLU A 274 6.85 -3.66 1.97
C GLU A 274 5.44 -3.08 2.05
N PHE A 275 5.34 -1.86 2.55
CA PHE A 275 4.12 -1.06 2.53
C PHE A 275 4.33 0.13 1.61
N ASP A 276 3.56 0.17 0.53
CA ASP A 276 3.70 1.13 -0.57
C ASP A 276 3.70 2.57 -0.07
N LEU A 277 2.64 2.99 0.64
CA LEU A 277 2.45 4.36 1.09
C LEU A 277 2.01 4.39 2.55
N VAL A 278 2.46 5.41 3.28
CA VAL A 278 2.03 5.66 4.66
C VAL A 278 1.55 7.09 4.80
N ILE A 279 0.33 7.27 5.33
CA ILE A 279 -0.22 8.58 5.70
C ILE A 279 -0.44 8.68 7.21
N LYS A 280 -0.46 9.90 7.74
CA LYS A 280 -0.85 10.14 9.14
C LYS A 280 -2.19 10.84 9.21
N LYS A 281 -3.15 10.24 9.92
CA LYS A 281 -4.49 10.78 10.14
C LYS A 281 -4.90 10.55 11.58
N ASN A 282 -5.38 11.59 12.26
CA ASN A 282 -5.84 11.52 13.65
C ASN A 282 -4.80 10.88 14.60
N ASN A 283 -3.53 11.27 14.46
CA ASN A 283 -2.38 10.72 15.18
C ASN A 283 -2.09 9.22 14.99
N LYS A 284 -2.78 8.55 14.06
CA LYS A 284 -2.47 7.19 13.63
C LYS A 284 -1.87 7.18 12.23
N PHE A 285 -1.01 6.22 11.98
CA PHE A 285 -0.50 5.91 10.65
C PHE A 285 -1.47 4.98 9.93
N SER A 286 -1.57 5.13 8.61
CA SER A 286 -2.30 4.22 7.75
C SER A 286 -1.37 3.69 6.68
N PHE A 287 -1.27 2.36 6.58
CA PHE A 287 -0.71 1.72 5.38
C PHE A 287 -1.72 1.82 4.26
N VAL A 288 -1.36 2.43 3.14
CA VAL A 288 -2.23 2.61 1.98
C VAL A 288 -1.71 1.73 0.85
N GLU A 289 -2.45 0.66 0.54
CA GLU A 289 -2.14 -0.20 -0.60
C GLU A 289 -2.95 0.24 -1.83
N VAL A 290 -2.27 0.45 -2.96
CA VAL A 290 -2.90 1.02 -4.16
C VAL A 290 -3.31 -0.08 -5.14
N LYS A 291 -4.57 -0.02 -5.61
CA LYS A 291 -5.13 -1.02 -6.53
C LYS A 291 -5.75 -0.38 -7.77
N ASN A 292 -5.18 -0.74 -8.92
CA ASN A 292 -5.59 -0.26 -10.24
C ASN A 292 -6.26 -1.38 -11.04
N TYR A 293 -7.49 -1.77 -10.67
CA TYR A 293 -8.27 -2.76 -11.41
C TYR A 293 -8.77 -2.21 -12.76
N LYS A 294 -9.41 -3.05 -13.58
CA LYS A 294 -10.03 -2.59 -14.85
C LYS A 294 -11.41 -1.98 -14.59
N GLU A 295 -12.16 -2.62 -13.71
CA GLU A 295 -13.51 -2.23 -13.30
C GLU A 295 -13.54 -1.80 -11.83
N PRO A 296 -14.61 -1.12 -11.40
CA PRO A 296 -14.88 -0.87 -9.99
C PRO A 296 -14.91 -2.18 -9.18
N ILE A 297 -14.49 -2.11 -7.92
CA ILE A 297 -14.50 -3.26 -7.02
C ILE A 297 -15.92 -3.58 -6.57
N SER A 298 -16.36 -4.81 -6.81
CA SER A 298 -17.65 -5.33 -6.37
C SER A 298 -17.50 -6.33 -5.22
N THR A 299 -18.62 -6.82 -4.68
CA THR A 299 -18.66 -7.87 -3.64
C THR A 299 -17.98 -9.17 -4.09
N ARG A 300 -17.87 -9.41 -5.41
CA ARG A 300 -17.14 -10.55 -5.96
C ARG A 300 -15.64 -10.47 -5.70
N GLU A 301 -15.06 -9.28 -5.78
CA GLU A 301 -13.65 -9.03 -5.48
C GLU A 301 -13.42 -8.80 -3.98
N ALA A 302 -14.42 -8.27 -3.27
CA ALA A 302 -14.43 -8.06 -1.82
C ALA A 302 -14.90 -9.31 -1.05
N ARG A 303 -14.36 -10.49 -1.37
CA ARG A 303 -14.64 -11.74 -0.64
C ARG A 303 -13.35 -12.41 -0.24
N VAL A 304 -13.35 -13.14 0.87
CA VAL A 304 -12.23 -14.00 1.25
C VAL A 304 -12.09 -15.11 0.21
N GLY A 305 -10.85 -15.36 -0.24
CA GLY A 305 -10.59 -16.40 -1.23
C GLY A 305 -10.94 -17.79 -0.69
N ALA A 306 -11.49 -18.66 -1.56
CA ALA A 306 -11.82 -20.05 -1.23
C ALA A 306 -10.76 -21.07 -1.73
N GLY A 307 -9.50 -20.64 -1.97
CA GLY A 307 -8.48 -21.50 -2.57
C GLY A 307 -7.11 -20.82 -2.77
N HIS A 308 -6.36 -21.24 -3.81
CA HIS A 308 -4.95 -20.84 -4.04
C HIS A 308 -4.72 -19.39 -4.50
N LYS A 309 -5.77 -18.63 -4.87
CA LYS A 309 -5.63 -17.26 -5.36
C LYS A 309 -6.09 -16.26 -4.30
N LYS A 310 -5.11 -15.56 -3.71
CA LYS A 310 -5.36 -14.46 -2.77
C LYS A 310 -6.21 -13.37 -3.41
N THR A 311 -7.25 -12.96 -2.71
CA THR A 311 -8.07 -11.79 -3.03
C THR A 311 -7.43 -10.53 -2.45
N ILE A 312 -7.95 -9.36 -2.84
CA ILE A 312 -7.52 -8.10 -2.22
C ILE A 312 -7.89 -8.06 -0.74
N LEU A 313 -9.05 -8.61 -0.35
CA LEU A 313 -9.44 -8.67 1.05
C LEU A 313 -8.46 -9.54 1.86
N ASP A 314 -8.02 -10.68 1.33
CA ASP A 314 -7.01 -11.52 1.99
C ASP A 314 -5.69 -10.77 2.20
N GLN A 315 -5.28 -9.93 1.24
CA GLN A 315 -4.09 -9.08 1.38
C GLN A 315 -4.26 -8.05 2.51
N GLN A 316 -5.43 -7.41 2.61
CA GLN A 316 -5.69 -6.44 3.68
C GLN A 316 -5.80 -7.09 5.06
N LEU A 317 -6.37 -8.29 5.15
CA LEU A 317 -6.43 -9.07 6.38
C LEU A 317 -5.03 -9.52 6.83
N GLU A 318 -4.16 -9.88 5.88
CA GLU A 318 -2.75 -10.16 6.17
C GLU A 318 -2.04 -8.93 6.74
N THR A 319 -2.26 -7.73 6.18
CA THR A 319 -1.74 -6.47 6.72
C THR A 319 -2.28 -6.17 8.12
N LEU A 320 -3.57 -6.37 8.36
CA LEU A 320 -4.18 -6.19 9.67
C LEU A 320 -3.55 -7.13 10.72
N GLU A 321 -3.34 -8.40 10.34
CA GLU A 321 -2.74 -9.38 11.22
C GLU A 321 -1.27 -9.06 11.51
N ILE A 322 -0.51 -8.54 10.54
CA ILE A 322 0.84 -8.03 10.76
C ILE A 322 0.82 -6.90 11.80
N ILE A 323 -0.07 -5.92 11.68
CA ILE A 323 -0.20 -4.83 12.66
C ILE A 323 -0.44 -5.38 14.08
N GLN A 324 -1.37 -6.33 14.22
CA GLN A 324 -1.71 -6.96 15.50
C GLN A 324 -0.57 -7.82 16.05
N PHE A 325 0.12 -8.55 15.19
CA PHE A 325 1.29 -9.32 15.58
C PHE A 325 2.36 -8.40 16.17
N LEU A 326 2.62 -7.27 15.53
CA LEU A 326 3.61 -6.29 15.98
C LEU A 326 3.17 -5.49 17.22
N GLY A 327 1.89 -5.57 17.64
CA GLY A 327 1.36 -4.78 18.75
C GLY A 327 1.20 -3.30 18.41
N LEU A 328 0.87 -3.01 17.16
CA LEU A 328 0.79 -1.65 16.60
C LEU A 328 -0.65 -1.19 16.34
N GLU A 329 -1.67 -1.93 16.78
CA GLU A 329 -3.10 -1.67 16.52
C GLU A 329 -3.60 -0.30 16.99
N ASP A 330 -2.96 0.29 18.01
CA ASP A 330 -3.30 1.63 18.49
C ASP A 330 -2.70 2.74 17.62
N SER A 331 -1.66 2.42 16.84
CA SER A 331 -0.88 3.41 16.07
C SER A 331 -1.02 3.24 14.56
N PHE A 332 -1.36 2.05 14.06
CA PHE A 332 -1.43 1.71 12.64
C PHE A 332 -2.75 1.05 12.26
N TYR A 333 -3.21 1.30 11.03
CA TYR A 333 -4.36 0.61 10.44
C TYR A 333 -4.21 0.45 8.91
N PRO A 334 -4.84 -0.56 8.28
CA PRO A 334 -4.79 -0.73 6.84
C PRO A 334 -5.82 0.15 6.12
N THR A 335 -5.43 0.67 4.96
CA THR A 335 -6.29 1.33 3.98
C THR A 335 -6.00 0.75 2.60
N VAL A 336 -7.04 0.55 1.80
CA VAL A 336 -6.92 0.21 0.38
C VAL A 336 -7.46 1.35 -0.48
N ALA A 337 -6.67 1.74 -1.49
CA ALA A 337 -7.03 2.78 -2.45
C ALA A 337 -7.45 2.15 -3.80
N PHE A 338 -8.71 2.35 -4.21
CA PHE A 338 -9.20 1.85 -5.51
C PHE A 338 -9.32 2.96 -6.54
N LEU A 339 -8.43 2.95 -7.53
CA LEU A 339 -8.38 3.98 -8.58
C LEU A 339 -9.57 3.97 -9.54
N ARG A 340 -10.30 2.85 -9.63
CA ARG A 340 -11.50 2.69 -10.47
C ARG A 340 -12.80 2.68 -9.67
N GLY A 341 -12.74 3.01 -8.39
CA GLY A 341 -13.90 3.03 -7.52
C GLY A 341 -14.29 1.66 -6.95
N VAL A 342 -15.35 1.68 -6.15
CA VAL A 342 -15.87 0.54 -5.37
C VAL A 342 -17.39 0.66 -5.27
N THR A 343 -18.11 -0.46 -5.25
CA THR A 343 -19.56 -0.42 -4.97
C THR A 343 -19.80 -0.19 -3.47
N PRO A 344 -20.95 0.38 -3.07
CA PRO A 344 -21.28 0.58 -1.66
C PRO A 344 -21.15 -0.70 -0.82
N GLU A 345 -21.63 -1.83 -1.33
CA GLU A 345 -21.65 -3.11 -0.63
C GLU A 345 -20.25 -3.69 -0.48
N ALA A 346 -19.44 -3.60 -1.53
CA ALA A 346 -18.06 -4.08 -1.49
C ALA A 346 -17.24 -3.30 -0.46
N ARG A 347 -17.45 -1.99 -0.39
CA ARG A 347 -16.83 -1.10 0.58
C ARG A 347 -17.21 -1.47 2.02
N GLU A 348 -18.49 -1.71 2.28
CA GLU A 348 -18.96 -2.14 3.60
C GLU A 348 -18.26 -3.44 4.05
N VAL A 349 -17.99 -4.37 3.12
CA VAL A 349 -17.25 -5.59 3.46
C VAL A 349 -15.83 -5.28 3.97
N PHE A 350 -15.07 -4.41 3.31
CA PHE A 350 -13.74 -4.03 3.80
C PHE A 350 -13.82 -3.30 5.15
N GLU A 351 -14.69 -2.30 5.25
CA GLU A 351 -14.80 -1.47 6.45
C GLU A 351 -15.26 -2.30 7.65
N SER A 352 -16.20 -3.24 7.48
CA SER A 352 -16.64 -4.15 8.54
C SER A 352 -15.54 -5.07 9.10
N ARG A 353 -14.41 -5.19 8.37
CA ARG A 353 -13.22 -5.97 8.75
C ARG A 353 -12.09 -5.10 9.29
N GLY A 354 -12.33 -3.80 9.51
CA GLY A 354 -11.32 -2.87 10.01
C GLY A 354 -10.35 -2.35 8.92
N VAL A 355 -10.73 -2.48 7.65
CA VAL A 355 -9.95 -1.96 6.52
C VAL A 355 -10.61 -0.70 5.99
N SER A 356 -9.88 0.42 6.03
CA SER A 356 -10.36 1.69 5.48
C SER A 356 -10.32 1.67 3.94
N VAL A 357 -11.28 2.32 3.28
CA VAL A 357 -11.36 2.36 1.81
C VAL A 357 -11.29 3.80 1.30
N LEU A 358 -10.33 4.03 0.40
CA LEU A 358 -10.09 5.30 -0.26
C LEU A 358 -10.45 5.18 -1.76
N ALA A 359 -11.70 5.45 -2.11
CA ALA A 359 -12.20 5.26 -3.47
C ALA A 359 -13.49 6.05 -3.74
N GLU A 360 -13.75 6.31 -5.02
CA GLU A 360 -15.07 6.74 -5.49
C GLU A 360 -16.09 5.61 -5.31
N VAL A 361 -17.27 5.95 -4.78
CA VAL A 361 -18.36 4.98 -4.66
C VAL A 361 -19.17 5.01 -5.95
N ILE A 362 -19.17 3.89 -6.66
CA ILE A 362 -19.85 3.76 -7.96
C ILE A 362 -21.12 2.95 -7.75
N ASP A 363 -22.27 3.58 -8.00
CA ASP A 363 -23.56 2.91 -7.99
C ASP A 363 -23.72 2.16 -9.33
N PRO A 364 -23.81 0.81 -9.34
CA PRO A 364 -23.98 0.03 -10.55
C PRO A 364 -25.32 0.28 -11.28
N ARG A 365 -26.22 1.10 -10.71
CA ARG A 365 -27.51 1.48 -11.33
C ARG A 365 -27.45 2.80 -12.11
N ARG A 366 -26.27 3.42 -12.28
CA ARG A 366 -26.09 4.64 -13.09
C ARG A 366 -25.48 4.35 -14.44
#